data_AF-A0A969QM89-F1
#
_entry.id   AF-A0A969QM89-F1
#
_cell.length_a   1.000
_cell.length_b   1.000
_cell.length_c   1.000
_cell.angle_alpha   90.00
_cell.angle_beta   90.00
_cell.angle_gamma   90.00
#
_symmetry.space_group_name_H-M   'P 1'
#
loop_
_entity.id
_entity.type
_entity.pdbx_description
1 polymer ?
#
loop_
_entity_poly.entity_id
_entity_poly.type
_entity_poly.pdbx_seq_one_letter_code
_entity_poly.pdbx_strand_id
1 'polypeptide(L)'
;MSLLKPSPIVAMNRSVAVARIHGPRAGLEALEKIPDRKSLETQHLYHAIRASFIAKLCNPAEARAAYQLAATLAKCEVERDFLQAEAEC
;
A
#
# COMPACT_ATOMS: atom_id res chain seq x y z
N MET A 1 6.09 -10.91 -27.64
CA MET A 1 5.40 -10.19 -26.55
C MET A 1 5.91 -10.73 -25.24
N SER A 2 6.69 -9.94 -24.49
CA SER A 2 7.10 -10.32 -23.13
C SER A 2 5.86 -10.24 -22.24
N LEU A 3 5.32 -11.40 -21.86
CA LEU A 3 4.35 -11.46 -20.76
C LEU A 3 5.06 -10.93 -19.52
N LEU A 4 4.62 -9.77 -19.02
CA LEU A 4 5.01 -9.30 -17.70
C LEU A 4 4.82 -10.48 -16.73
N LYS A 5 5.92 -10.99 -16.18
CA LYS A 5 5.85 -12.15 -15.29
C LYS A 5 4.87 -11.80 -14.16
N PRO A 6 3.90 -12.69 -13.84
CA PRO A 6 3.02 -12.45 -12.72
C PRO A 6 3.87 -12.39 -11.46
N SER A 7 4.00 -11.19 -10.89
CA SER A 7 4.72 -10.91 -9.66
C SER A 7 3.79 -10.19 -8.71
N PRO A 8 3.78 -10.53 -7.41
CA PRO A 8 3.00 -9.81 -6.40
C PRO A 8 3.25 -8.30 -6.43
N ILE A 9 4.49 -7.88 -6.71
CA ILE A 9 4.86 -6.46 -6.86
C ILE A 9 4.17 -5.82 -8.07
N VAL A 10 4.06 -6.53 -9.19
CA VAL A 10 3.35 -6.05 -10.39
C VAL A 10 1.85 -5.93 -10.11
N ALA A 11 1.28 -6.87 -9.37
CA ALA A 11 -0.12 -6.81 -8.95
C ALA A 11 -0.37 -5.64 -7.98
N MET A 12 0.57 -5.37 -7.07
CA MET A 12 0.53 -4.22 -6.16
C MET A 12 0.60 -2.90 -6.92
N ASN A 13 1.51 -2.77 -7.90
CA ASN A 13 1.56 -1.58 -8.76
C ASN A 13 0.27 -1.41 -9.57
N ARG A 14 -0.38 -2.51 -9.98
CA ARG A 14 -1.66 -2.47 -10.67
C ARG A 14 -2.79 -1.96 -9.77
N SER A 15 -2.81 -2.28 -8.47
CA SER A 15 -3.84 -1.77 -7.56
C SER A 15 -3.80 -0.23 -7.44
N VAL A 16 -2.59 0.36 -7.50
CA VAL A 16 -2.42 1.82 -7.56
C VAL A 16 -3.02 2.40 -8.85
N ALA A 17 -2.81 1.74 -9.99
CA ALA A 17 -3.42 2.16 -11.25
C ALA A 17 -4.96 2.05 -11.20
N VAL A 18 -5.49 0.97 -10.62
CA VAL A 18 -6.94 0.78 -10.40
C VAL A 18 -7.48 1.89 -9.50
N ALA A 19 -6.80 2.24 -8.41
CA ALA A 19 -7.20 3.31 -7.50
C ALA A 19 -7.33 4.67 -8.20
N ARG A 20 -6.44 4.95 -9.14
CA ARG A 20 -6.43 6.21 -9.90
C ARG A 20 -7.59 6.32 -10.88
N ILE A 21 -8.03 5.21 -11.46
CA ILE A 21 -9.09 5.18 -12.48
C ILE A 21 -10.48 4.98 -11.85
N HIS A 22 -10.57 4.07 -10.87
CA HIS A 22 -11.82 3.59 -10.29
C HIS A 22 -12.01 4.01 -8.82
N GLY A 23 -11.09 4.81 -8.29
CA GLY A 23 -11.15 5.33 -6.93
C GLY A 23 -10.50 4.42 -5.87
N PRO A 24 -10.27 4.97 -4.66
CA PRO A 24 -9.46 4.33 -3.62
C PRO A 24 -10.04 3.00 -3.14
N ARG A 25 -11.36 2.84 -3.11
CA ARG A 25 -12.02 1.58 -2.71
C ARG A 25 -11.71 0.44 -3.68
N ALA A 26 -11.79 0.68 -4.99
CA ALA A 26 -11.43 -0.32 -6.00
C ALA A 26 -9.95 -0.70 -5.91
N GLY A 27 -9.07 0.27 -5.64
CA GLY A 27 -7.66 0.02 -5.38
C GLY A 27 -7.41 -0.85 -4.16
N LEU A 28 -8.08 -0.56 -3.05
CA LEU A 28 -7.98 -1.34 -1.82
C LEU A 28 -8.45 -2.78 -2.03
N GLU A 29 -9.61 -2.99 -2.66
CA GLU A 29 -10.09 -4.32 -3.00
C GLU A 29 -9.11 -5.08 -3.92
N ALA A 30 -8.53 -4.40 -4.91
CA ALA A 30 -7.53 -5.00 -5.80
C ALA A 30 -6.25 -5.37 -5.05
N LEU A 31 -5.81 -4.54 -4.10
CA LEU A 31 -4.65 -4.79 -3.25
C LEU A 31 -4.86 -6.00 -2.33
N GLU A 32 -6.05 -6.13 -1.73
CA GLU A 32 -6.38 -7.21 -0.80
C GLU A 32 -6.54 -8.57 -1.49
N LYS A 33 -6.85 -8.58 -2.79
CA LYS A 33 -7.04 -9.78 -3.63
C LYS A 33 -5.74 -10.29 -4.28
N ILE A 34 -4.59 -9.68 -3.99
CA ILE A 34 -3.31 -10.10 -4.60
C ILE A 34 -2.93 -11.50 -4.13
N PRO A 35 -2.61 -12.45 -5.04
CA PRO A 35 -2.08 -13.75 -4.66
C PRO A 35 -0.70 -13.61 -4.00
N ASP A 36 -0.38 -14.49 -3.04
CA ASP A 36 0.85 -14.42 -2.22
C ASP A 36 0.98 -13.10 -1.42
N ARG A 37 -0.15 -12.61 -0.91
CA ARG A 37 -0.21 -11.42 -0.05
C ARG A 37 0.75 -11.48 1.14
N LYS A 38 1.00 -12.66 1.72
CA LYS A 38 1.93 -12.82 2.86
C LYS A 38 3.34 -12.32 2.56
N SER A 39 3.82 -12.54 1.34
CA SER A 39 5.11 -12.01 0.90
C SER A 39 5.11 -10.48 0.86
N LEU A 40 4.01 -9.87 0.39
CA LEU A 40 3.85 -8.43 0.34
C LEU A 40 3.67 -7.78 1.72
N GLU A 41 3.04 -8.47 2.67
CA GLU A 41 2.87 -7.95 4.04
C GLU A 41 4.19 -7.74 4.78
N THR A 42 5.29 -8.31 4.29
CA THR A 42 6.66 -8.02 4.79
C THR A 42 7.28 -6.75 4.20
N GLN A 43 6.65 -6.17 3.17
CA GLN A 43 7.15 -4.98 2.47
C GLN A 43 6.45 -3.73 3.03
N HIS A 44 7.23 -2.70 3.39
CA HIS A 44 6.68 -1.42 3.85
C HIS A 44 5.75 -0.77 2.82
N LEU A 45 6.06 -0.91 1.52
CA LEU A 45 5.27 -0.36 0.42
C LEU A 45 3.84 -0.90 0.37
N TYR A 46 3.62 -2.16 0.76
CA TYR A 46 2.28 -2.74 0.80
C TYR A 46 1.40 -1.97 1.81
N HIS A 47 1.94 -1.75 3.00
CA HIS A 47 1.24 -1.04 4.07
C HIS A 47 1.07 0.45 3.77
N ALA A 48 2.06 1.09 3.13
CA ALA A 48 1.96 2.48 2.69
C ALA A 48 0.84 2.68 1.66
N ILE A 49 0.76 1.80 0.64
CA ILE A 49 -0.30 1.86 -0.37
C ILE A 49 -1.67 1.62 0.28
N ARG A 50 -1.79 0.62 1.15
CA ARG A 50 -3.01 0.33 1.91
C ARG A 50 -3.46 1.55 2.72
N ALA A 51 -2.54 2.15 3.47
CA ALA A 51 -2.79 3.35 4.27
C ALA A 51 -3.30 4.52 3.41
N SER A 52 -2.66 4.77 2.27
CA SER A 52 -3.06 5.84 1.35
C SER A 52 -4.48 5.68 0.79
N PHE A 53 -4.92 4.44 0.55
CA PHE A 53 -6.28 4.17 0.08
C PHE A 53 -7.30 4.39 1.21
N ILE A 54 -6.99 3.92 2.42
CA ILE A 54 -7.85 4.05 3.59
C ILE A 54 -8.00 5.52 4.01
N ALA A 55 -6.92 6.31 3.95
CA ALA A 55 -6.95 7.74 4.21
C ALA A 55 -7.95 8.46 3.30
N LYS A 56 -7.97 8.12 2.01
CA LYS A 56 -8.92 8.66 1.03
C LYS A 56 -10.36 8.16 1.20
N LEU A 57 -10.58 7.13 1.99
CA LEU A 57 -11.90 6.61 2.36
C LEU A 57 -12.39 7.17 3.70
N CYS A 58 -11.71 8.18 4.25
CA CYS A 58 -12.06 8.86 5.51
C CYS A 58 -12.05 7.94 6.73
N ASN A 59 -11.16 6.94 6.78
CA ASN A 59 -10.89 6.15 8.00
C ASN A 59 -9.49 6.47 8.55
N PRO A 60 -9.30 7.62 9.24
CA PRO A 60 -7.98 8.12 9.62
C PRO A 60 -7.27 7.22 10.64
N ALA A 61 -8.01 6.59 11.57
CA ALA A 61 -7.41 5.72 12.58
C ALA A 61 -6.77 4.47 11.95
N GLU A 62 -7.45 3.85 10.99
CA GLU A 62 -6.93 2.67 10.30
C GLU A 62 -5.79 3.05 9.33
N ALA A 63 -5.89 4.20 8.67
CA ALA A 63 -4.81 4.72 7.82
C ALA A 63 -3.53 4.97 8.63
N ARG A 64 -3.66 5.62 9.79
CA ARG A 64 -2.56 5.86 10.72
C ARG A 64 -1.88 4.58 11.17
N ALA A 65 -2.65 3.57 11.58
CA ALA A 65 -2.09 2.28 11.99
C ALA A 65 -1.33 1.60 10.84
N ALA A 66 -1.83 1.68 9.61
CA ALA A 66 -1.16 1.12 8.44
C ALA A 66 0.14 1.89 8.08
N TYR A 67 0.13 3.23 8.16
CA TYR A 67 1.34 4.04 7.96
C TYR A 67 2.40 3.77 9.04
N GLN A 68 2.00 3.62 10.31
CA GLN A 68 2.90 3.25 11.38
C GLN A 68 3.55 1.89 11.13
N LEU A 69 2.76 0.89 10.71
CA LEU A 69 3.30 -0.42 10.35
C LEU A 69 4.26 -0.33 9.16
N ALA A 70 3.93 0.48 8.15
CA ALA A 70 4.83 0.76 7.03
C ALA A 70 6.17 1.34 7.51
N ALA A 71 6.14 2.32 8.42
CA ALA A 71 7.34 2.92 9.00
C ALA A 71 8.18 1.88 9.78
N THR A 72 7.57 0.96 10.53
CA THR A 72 8.35 -0.09 11.24
C THR A 72 9.09 -1.04 10.30
N LEU A 73 8.59 -1.23 9.08
CA LEU A 73 9.16 -2.14 8.08
C LEU A 73 10.13 -1.45 7.10
N ALA A 74 10.14 -0.11 7.07
CA ALA A 74 10.98 0.65 6.16
C ALA A 74 12.47 0.56 6.54
N LYS A 75 13.29 0.27 5.54
CA LYS A 75 14.73 -0.02 5.71
C LYS A 75 15.56 1.26 5.73
N CYS A 76 15.12 2.31 5.04
CA CYS A 76 15.79 3.61 5.03
C CYS A 76 15.14 4.57 6.03
N GLU A 77 15.97 5.41 6.66
CA GLU A 77 15.53 6.46 7.58
C GLU A 77 14.60 7.48 6.90
N VAL A 78 14.97 7.93 5.70
CA VAL A 78 14.15 8.86 4.91
C VAL A 78 12.75 8.31 4.64
N GLU A 79 12.64 7.01 4.34
CA GLU A 79 11.33 6.36 4.13
C GLU A 79 10.55 6.24 5.44
N ARG A 80 11.21 5.96 6.56
CA ARG A 80 10.56 5.90 7.88
C ARG A 80 10.00 7.25 8.27
N ASP A 81 10.80 8.30 8.18
CA ASP A 81 10.41 9.66 8.58
C ASP A 81 9.22 10.13 7.74
N PHE A 82 9.26 9.88 6.42
CA PHE A 82 8.14 10.17 5.53
C PHE A 82 6.86 9.43 5.96
N LEU A 83 6.95 8.13 6.24
CA LEU A 83 5.79 7.32 6.64
C LEU A 83 5.25 7.68 8.03
N GLN A 84 6.12 8.12 8.94
CA GLN A 84 5.71 8.64 10.25
C GLN A 84 4.97 9.97 10.12
N ALA A 85 5.45 10.89 9.29
CA ALA A 85 4.77 12.14 9.02
C ALA A 85 3.37 11.90 8.41
N GLU A 86 3.23 10.96 7.48
CA GLU A 86 1.94 10.56 6.92
C GLU A 86 0.98 9.92 7.96
N ALA A 87 1.51 9.28 9.01
CA ALA A 87 0.72 8.74 10.11
C ALA A 87 0.21 9.82 11.08
N GLU A 88 0.76 11.02 11.05
CA GLU A 88 0.39 12.12 11.97
C GLU A 88 -0.63 13.09 11.37
N CYS A 89 -0.89 12.99 10.07
CA CYS A 89 -1.85 13.80 9.32
C CYS A 89 -3.28 13.24 9.39
#